data_AF-A0A329T9A9-F1
#
_entry.id   AF-A0A329T9A9-F1
#
_cell.length_a   1.000
_cell.length_b   1.000
_cell.length_c   1.000
_cell.angle_alpha   90.00
_cell.angle_beta   90.00
_cell.angle_gamma   90.00
#
_symmetry.space_group_name_H-M   'P 1'
#
loop_
_entity.id
_entity.type
_entity.pdbx_description
1 polymer ?
#
loop_
_entity_poly.entity_id
_entity_poly.type
_entity_poly.pdbx_seq_one_letter_code
_entity_poly.pdbx_strand_id
1 'polypeptide(L)'
;MDISSDGGCSWVSSLSRQLSPGEVNADLTRCGLLVERAEELARLYREHGNWNDVKRVWFDERLSNRSTRSSSQAIFRVLTSRLKNAPTSLPNPRDLPAVLEECATTRDKAQVLYLYLVEDDALVRYAIHEYASRLQSSNHEPLDLSDETLTDILRSLEYTDGSTFDYADSTTRRWCDGFRSVMREIDVLGGRQDVVGSPPATGIIPLLVSLGYSYEVGSDGWVDSPRGLLYLFQPEGRWNEFFDRAVRTDAWTFVELHGDLQLRPEGTTYDWVTGGDV
;
A
#
# COMPACT_ATOMS: atom_id res chain seq x y z
N MET A 1 -9.06 -15.26 -28.95
CA MET A 1 -7.67 -15.64 -29.26
C MET A 1 -7.15 -16.30 -28.00
N ASP A 2 -6.89 -17.60 -28.04
CA ASP A 2 -6.34 -18.34 -26.89
C ASP A 2 -4.86 -18.01 -26.78
N ILE A 3 -4.47 -17.38 -25.67
CA ILE A 3 -3.07 -17.22 -25.28
C ILE A 3 -2.79 -18.26 -24.20
N SER A 4 -2.34 -19.44 -24.61
CA SER A 4 -1.62 -20.33 -23.71
C SER A 4 -0.18 -19.84 -23.61
N SER A 5 0.19 -19.23 -22.48
CA SER A 5 1.59 -19.03 -22.11
C SER A 5 1.96 -20.04 -21.00
N ASP A 6 2.54 -21.16 -21.41
CA ASP A 6 3.28 -22.03 -20.49
C ASP A 6 4.59 -21.32 -20.09
N GLY A 7 4.67 -20.95 -18.82
CA GLY A 7 5.82 -20.26 -18.22
C GLY A 7 5.39 -19.15 -17.27
N GLY A 8 4.67 -19.50 -16.19
CA GLY A 8 4.14 -18.55 -15.22
C GLY A 8 5.22 -17.68 -14.59
N CYS A 9 5.47 -16.51 -15.19
CA CYS A 9 6.22 -15.44 -14.55
C CYS A 9 5.29 -14.79 -13.53
N SER A 10 5.56 -14.97 -12.24
CA SER A 10 4.98 -14.05 -11.25
C SER A 10 5.63 -12.68 -11.48
N TRP A 11 4.85 -11.77 -12.04
CA TRP A 11 5.28 -10.40 -12.32
C TRP A 11 5.61 -9.64 -11.02
N VAL A 12 5.06 -10.09 -9.88
CA VAL A 12 5.54 -9.76 -8.54
C VAL A 12 6.35 -10.93 -8.01
N SER A 13 7.68 -10.82 -8.09
CA SER A 13 8.60 -11.81 -7.53
C SER A 13 8.79 -11.61 -6.02
N SER A 14 9.14 -12.70 -5.33
CA SER A 14 9.53 -12.66 -3.92
C SER A 14 10.68 -11.67 -3.68
N LEU A 15 10.60 -10.89 -2.60
CA LEU A 15 11.70 -10.02 -2.15
C LEU A 15 12.76 -10.76 -1.32
N SER A 16 12.64 -12.08 -1.18
CA SER A 16 13.67 -12.89 -0.55
C SER A 16 15.00 -12.74 -1.30
N ARG A 17 16.09 -12.58 -0.56
CA ARG A 17 17.45 -12.24 -1.01
C ARG A 17 17.60 -10.85 -1.66
N GLN A 18 16.58 -9.99 -1.59
CA GLN A 18 16.65 -8.60 -2.08
C GLN A 18 16.71 -7.58 -0.94
N LEU A 19 16.26 -7.96 0.26
CA LEU A 19 16.28 -7.10 1.45
C LEU A 19 17.53 -7.34 2.28
N SER A 20 18.12 -6.28 2.82
CA SER A 20 19.14 -6.36 3.86
C SER A 20 18.50 -6.42 5.26
N PRO A 21 19.18 -7.02 6.26
CA PRO A 21 18.62 -7.11 7.61
C PRO A 21 18.31 -5.74 8.24
N GLY A 22 19.10 -4.71 7.87
CA GLY A 22 18.93 -3.35 8.40
C GLY A 22 17.71 -2.60 7.86
N GLU A 23 17.11 -3.06 6.76
CA GLU A 23 15.90 -2.47 6.19
C GLU A 23 14.63 -2.97 6.88
N VAL A 24 14.69 -4.14 7.52
CA VAL A 24 13.54 -4.74 8.20
C VAL A 24 13.40 -4.15 9.60
N ASN A 25 12.18 -3.73 9.92
CA ASN A 25 11.82 -3.26 11.26
C ASN A 25 10.49 -3.92 11.71
N ALA A 26 10.12 -3.72 12.96
CA ALA A 26 8.90 -4.27 13.55
C ALA A 26 7.89 -3.16 13.89
N ASP A 27 7.86 -2.06 13.15
CA ASP A 27 7.07 -0.87 13.51
C ASP A 27 5.56 -1.15 13.54
N LEU A 28 5.10 -2.12 12.73
CA LEU A 28 3.72 -2.59 12.74
C LEU A 28 3.26 -3.20 14.08
N THR A 29 4.21 -3.66 14.92
CA THR A 29 3.90 -4.10 16.29
C THR A 29 3.38 -2.98 17.20
N ARG A 30 3.56 -1.72 16.78
CA ARG A 30 3.24 -0.52 17.57
C ARG A 30 2.33 0.45 16.83
N CYS A 31 2.38 0.50 15.50
CA CYS A 31 1.69 1.51 14.70
C CYS A 31 1.10 0.89 13.42
N GLY A 32 -0.22 0.68 13.41
CA GLY A 32 -0.99 0.39 12.19
C GLY A 32 -1.10 1.60 11.26
N LEU A 33 -2.15 1.68 10.42
CA LEU A 33 -2.30 2.82 9.51
C LEU A 33 -2.64 4.11 10.25
N LEU A 34 -3.47 4.03 11.29
CA LEU A 34 -3.92 5.18 12.09
C LEU A 34 -4.41 6.33 11.18
N VAL A 35 -5.39 6.03 10.33
CA VAL A 35 -5.86 6.89 9.22
C VAL A 35 -6.00 8.36 9.62
N GLU A 36 -6.74 8.65 10.69
CA GLU A 36 -6.96 10.03 11.16
C GLU A 36 -5.66 10.75 11.53
N ARG A 37 -4.69 10.04 12.12
CA ARG A 37 -3.39 10.59 12.53
C ARG A 37 -2.45 10.79 11.35
N ALA A 38 -2.47 9.88 10.38
CA ALA A 38 -1.71 10.03 9.15
C ALA A 38 -2.22 11.23 8.34
N GLU A 39 -3.54 11.38 8.24
CA GLU A 39 -4.20 12.51 7.57
C GLU A 39 -3.87 13.85 8.26
N GLU A 40 -3.90 13.89 9.60
CA GLU A 40 -3.49 15.06 10.39
C GLU A 40 -2.03 15.45 10.14
N LEU A 41 -1.10 14.49 10.11
CA LEU A 41 0.30 14.77 9.79
C LEU A 41 0.50 15.28 8.36
N ALA A 42 -0.23 14.72 7.39
CA ALA A 42 -0.20 15.19 6.01
C ALA A 42 -0.73 16.64 5.90
N ARG A 43 -1.78 17.01 6.64
CA ARG A 43 -2.29 18.39 6.71
C ARG A 43 -1.26 19.36 7.27
N LEU A 44 -0.65 19.00 8.40
CA LEU A 44 0.41 19.81 9.00
C LEU A 44 1.59 19.98 8.02
N TYR A 45 1.95 18.93 7.29
CA TYR A 45 3.00 19.01 6.29
C TYR A 45 2.63 19.91 5.11
N ARG A 46 1.37 19.85 4.63
CA ARG A 46 0.85 20.77 3.61
C ARG A 46 0.92 22.23 4.05
N GLU A 47 0.59 22.51 5.32
CA GLU A 47 0.60 23.86 5.90
C GLU A 47 2.00 24.42 6.11
N HIS A 48 2.91 23.64 6.69
CA HIS A 48 4.24 24.12 7.09
C HIS A 48 5.36 23.85 6.07
N GLY A 49 5.15 22.90 5.15
CA GLY A 49 6.11 22.54 4.10
C GLY A 49 7.40 21.87 4.58
N ASN A 50 7.55 21.61 5.89
CA ASN A 50 8.73 20.95 6.44
C ASN A 50 8.45 20.17 7.73
N TRP A 51 9.13 19.03 7.89
CA TRP A 51 8.89 18.12 9.01
C TRP A 51 9.36 18.64 10.38
N ASN A 52 10.25 19.64 10.43
CA ASN A 52 10.72 20.22 11.69
C ASN A 52 9.61 21.04 12.36
N ASP A 53 8.90 21.86 11.58
CA ASP A 53 7.76 22.63 12.07
C ASP A 53 6.57 21.71 12.39
N VAL A 54 6.29 20.72 11.54
CA VAL A 54 5.27 19.68 11.81
C VAL A 54 5.53 19.00 13.15
N LYS A 55 6.78 18.62 13.42
CA LYS A 55 7.17 17.99 14.69
C LYS A 55 6.88 18.90 15.88
N ARG A 56 7.19 20.20 15.78
CA ARG A 56 6.92 21.17 16.85
C ARG A 56 5.42 21.24 17.14
N VAL A 57 4.61 21.48 16.11
CA VAL A 57 3.14 21.61 16.25
C VAL A 57 2.52 20.34 16.80
N TRP A 58 2.90 19.17 16.28
CA TRP A 58 2.39 17.88 16.74
C TRP A 58 2.57 17.65 18.24
N PHE A 59 3.71 18.04 18.81
CA PHE A 59 4.00 17.85 20.23
C PHE A 59 3.52 19.00 21.12
N ASP A 60 3.51 20.24 20.61
CA ASP A 60 3.11 21.42 21.36
C ASP A 60 1.59 21.52 21.52
N GLU A 61 0.83 21.21 20.47
CA GLU A 61 -0.64 21.28 20.48
C GLU A 61 -1.30 20.04 21.10
N ARG A 62 -0.51 19.06 21.54
CA ARG A 62 -0.98 17.79 22.12
C ARG A 62 -2.06 17.13 21.28
N LEU A 63 -1.99 17.24 19.96
CA LEU A 63 -2.98 16.63 19.06
C LEU A 63 -3.15 15.13 19.35
N SER A 64 -2.13 14.48 19.91
CA SER A 64 -2.19 13.14 20.51
C SER A 64 -2.92 13.03 21.87
N ASN A 65 -3.97 13.83 22.15
CA ASN A 65 -4.58 14.12 23.48
C ASN A 65 -4.96 12.92 24.40
N ARG A 66 -4.62 11.67 24.06
CA ARG A 66 -4.87 10.44 24.85
C ARG A 66 -3.66 9.49 24.98
N SER A 67 -2.47 9.84 24.50
CA SER A 67 -1.29 8.96 24.53
C SER A 67 -0.14 9.49 25.39
N THR A 68 0.71 8.58 25.89
CA THR A 68 1.91 8.97 26.62
C THR A 68 2.88 9.66 25.66
N ARG A 69 3.73 10.57 26.15
CA ARG A 69 4.74 11.24 25.33
C ARG A 69 5.58 10.25 24.50
N SER A 70 5.91 9.11 25.09
CA SER A 70 6.66 8.03 24.41
C SER A 70 5.88 7.38 23.28
N SER A 71 4.58 7.10 23.43
CA SER A 71 3.80 6.50 22.35
C SER A 71 3.45 7.53 21.27
N SER A 72 3.18 8.79 21.63
CA SER A 72 3.03 9.87 20.64
C SER A 72 4.28 10.04 19.79
N GLN A 73 5.46 9.94 20.40
CA GLN A 73 6.74 10.05 19.69
C GLN A 73 7.00 8.85 18.78
N ALA A 74 6.63 7.63 19.21
CA ALA A 74 6.72 6.44 18.38
C ALA A 74 5.80 6.53 17.16
N ILE A 75 4.52 6.88 17.35
CA ILE A 75 3.54 7.07 16.27
C ILE A 75 4.03 8.15 15.30
N PHE A 76 4.46 9.31 15.81
CA PHE A 76 4.99 10.39 14.98
C PHE A 76 6.15 9.92 14.12
N ARG A 77 7.12 9.20 14.70
CA ARG A 77 8.30 8.70 13.99
C ARG A 77 7.88 7.77 12.84
N VAL A 78 7.01 6.80 13.11
CA VAL A 78 6.60 5.80 12.11
C VAL A 78 5.78 6.44 11.00
N LEU A 79 4.74 7.21 11.33
CA LEU A 79 3.90 7.84 10.31
C LEU A 79 4.68 8.87 9.48
N THR A 80 5.58 9.64 10.11
CA THR A 80 6.44 10.57 9.37
C THR A 80 7.44 9.84 8.48
N SER A 81 7.95 8.67 8.88
CA SER A 81 8.81 7.83 8.02
C SER A 81 8.08 7.49 6.72
N ARG A 82 6.87 6.92 6.83
CA ARG A 82 6.02 6.54 5.69
C ARG A 82 5.79 7.67 4.71
N LEU A 83 5.47 8.85 5.22
CA LEU A 83 5.21 10.01 4.38
C LEU A 83 6.52 10.60 3.82
N LYS A 84 7.57 10.73 4.63
CA LYS A 84 8.83 11.35 4.20
C LYS A 84 9.59 10.50 3.18
N ASN A 85 9.52 9.18 3.29
CA ASN A 85 10.23 8.23 2.43
C ASN A 85 9.36 7.73 1.28
N ALA A 86 8.14 8.25 1.11
CA ALA A 86 7.25 7.86 0.04
C ALA A 86 7.94 8.05 -1.33
N PRO A 87 7.94 7.05 -2.22
CA PRO A 87 8.48 7.20 -3.55
C PRO A 87 7.65 8.19 -4.37
N THR A 88 8.24 8.74 -5.43
CA THR A 88 7.55 9.65 -6.36
C THR A 88 6.43 8.96 -7.16
N SER A 89 6.40 7.64 -7.15
CA SER A 89 5.31 6.83 -7.71
C SER A 89 4.04 6.82 -6.85
N LEU A 90 4.06 7.43 -5.67
CA LEU A 90 2.85 7.70 -4.88
C LEU A 90 2.57 9.20 -4.89
N PRO A 91 1.32 9.63 -4.58
CA PRO A 91 1.01 11.05 -4.46
C PRO A 91 1.98 11.75 -3.51
N ASN A 92 2.29 13.02 -3.78
CA ASN A 92 3.16 13.76 -2.87
C ASN A 92 2.47 13.87 -1.49
N PRO A 93 3.19 13.66 -0.37
CA PRO A 93 2.62 13.85 0.97
C PRO A 93 2.00 15.24 1.21
N ARG A 94 2.44 16.26 0.45
CA ARG A 94 1.85 17.61 0.45
C ARG A 94 0.43 17.64 -0.14
N ASP A 95 0.17 16.81 -1.15
CA ASP A 95 -1.11 16.74 -1.86
C ASP A 95 -2.03 15.66 -1.28
N LEU A 96 -1.47 14.73 -0.49
CA LEU A 96 -2.19 13.67 0.19
C LEU A 96 -3.45 14.13 0.97
N PRO A 97 -3.49 15.30 1.66
CA PRO A 97 -4.73 15.76 2.26
C PRO A 97 -5.88 15.96 1.27
N ALA A 98 -5.60 16.49 0.07
CA ALA A 98 -6.61 16.65 -0.98
C ALA A 98 -7.07 15.27 -1.51
N VAL A 99 -6.13 14.34 -1.73
CA VAL A 99 -6.45 12.95 -2.08
C VAL A 99 -7.40 12.32 -1.05
N LEU A 100 -7.08 12.44 0.23
CA LEU A 100 -7.87 11.83 1.31
C LEU A 100 -9.23 12.54 1.49
N GLU A 101 -9.34 13.84 1.20
CA GLU A 101 -10.60 14.58 1.24
C GLU A 101 -11.60 14.09 0.18
N GLU A 102 -11.12 13.64 -0.99
CA GLU A 102 -11.94 13.04 -2.05
C GLU A 102 -12.37 11.59 -1.77
N CYS A 103 -11.76 10.92 -0.78
CA CYS A 103 -12.14 9.56 -0.40
C CYS A 103 -13.56 9.53 0.19
N ALA A 104 -14.44 8.69 -0.40
CA ALA A 104 -15.83 8.57 0.05
C ALA A 104 -15.97 7.93 1.44
N THR A 105 -15.00 7.09 1.84
CA THR A 105 -15.04 6.34 3.11
C THR A 105 -13.70 6.33 3.82
N THR A 106 -13.70 6.07 5.13
CA THR A 106 -12.46 5.83 5.90
C THR A 106 -11.67 4.64 5.36
N ARG A 107 -12.35 3.64 4.79
CA ARG A 107 -11.72 2.50 4.10
C ARG A 107 -10.93 2.97 2.88
N ASP A 108 -11.51 3.85 2.06
CA ASP A 108 -10.80 4.39 0.89
C ASP A 108 -9.52 5.13 1.32
N LYS A 109 -9.61 5.93 2.39
CA LYS A 109 -8.43 6.57 3.00
C LYS A 109 -7.40 5.55 3.48
N ALA A 110 -7.85 4.48 4.13
CA ALA A 110 -6.98 3.40 4.58
C ALA A 110 -6.27 2.71 3.41
N GLN A 111 -6.97 2.44 2.32
CA GLN A 111 -6.41 1.82 1.11
C GLN A 111 -5.34 2.72 0.45
N VAL A 112 -5.56 4.04 0.41
CA VAL A 112 -4.53 4.99 -0.05
C VAL A 112 -3.30 4.96 0.86
N LEU A 113 -3.49 5.12 2.17
CA LEU A 113 -2.40 5.13 3.16
C LEU A 113 -1.66 3.79 3.26
N TYR A 114 -2.34 2.69 2.95
CA TYR A 114 -1.76 1.37 2.94
C TYR A 114 -0.63 1.24 1.90
N LEU A 115 -0.74 1.88 0.74
CA LEU A 115 0.36 1.87 -0.24
C LEU A 115 1.63 2.56 0.31
N TYR A 116 1.49 3.62 1.11
CA TYR A 116 2.63 4.26 1.80
C TYR A 116 3.24 3.35 2.87
N LEU A 117 2.41 2.57 3.58
CA LEU A 117 2.91 1.55 4.50
C LEU A 117 3.71 0.48 3.76
N VAL A 118 3.17 -0.03 2.65
CA VAL A 118 3.83 -1.08 1.85
C VAL A 118 5.18 -0.60 1.32
N GLU A 119 5.32 0.67 0.94
CA GLU A 119 6.60 1.20 0.45
C GLU A 119 7.65 1.46 1.55
N ASP A 120 7.24 1.90 2.74
CA ASP A 120 8.16 2.25 3.83
C ASP A 120 8.55 1.04 4.72
N ASP A 121 7.68 0.04 4.86
CA ASP A 121 7.93 -1.13 5.70
C ASP A 121 8.31 -2.36 4.86
N ALA A 122 9.61 -2.66 4.81
CA ALA A 122 10.16 -3.76 4.02
C ALA A 122 9.58 -5.14 4.38
N LEU A 123 9.20 -5.37 5.65
CA LEU A 123 8.63 -6.65 6.08
C LEU A 123 7.18 -6.78 5.63
N VAL A 124 6.41 -5.69 5.69
CA VAL A 124 5.08 -5.62 5.09
C VAL A 124 5.18 -5.85 3.60
N ARG A 125 6.07 -5.13 2.90
CA ARG A 125 6.26 -5.27 1.46
C ARG A 125 6.56 -6.71 1.05
N TYR A 126 7.46 -7.37 1.78
CA TYR A 126 7.76 -8.77 1.56
C TYR A 126 6.51 -9.67 1.69
N ALA A 127 5.76 -9.55 2.78
CA ALA A 127 4.53 -10.34 2.95
C ALA A 127 3.52 -10.08 1.82
N ILE A 128 3.35 -8.83 1.39
CA ILE A 128 2.47 -8.48 0.27
C ILE A 128 2.95 -9.09 -1.04
N HIS A 129 4.25 -9.13 -1.32
CA HIS A 129 4.78 -9.81 -2.50
C HIS A 129 4.47 -11.30 -2.50
N GLU A 130 4.58 -11.97 -1.34
CA GLU A 130 4.24 -13.40 -1.22
C GLU A 130 2.75 -13.64 -1.49
N TYR A 131 1.86 -12.79 -0.97
CA TYR A 131 0.43 -12.90 -1.28
C TYR A 131 0.09 -12.53 -2.73
N ALA A 132 0.71 -11.49 -3.28
CA ALA A 132 0.50 -11.08 -4.66
C ALA A 132 0.95 -12.17 -5.65
N SER A 133 2.09 -12.82 -5.39
CA SER A 133 2.56 -13.95 -6.19
C SER A 133 1.58 -15.13 -6.13
N ARG A 134 0.94 -15.38 -4.98
CA ARG A 134 -0.10 -16.42 -4.85
C ARG A 134 -1.36 -16.07 -5.63
N LEU A 135 -1.80 -14.82 -5.60
CA LEU A 135 -2.97 -14.35 -6.37
C LEU A 135 -2.79 -14.50 -7.89
N GLN A 136 -1.55 -14.38 -8.38
CA GLN A 136 -1.21 -14.58 -9.78
C GLN A 136 -1.06 -16.06 -10.16
N SER A 137 -0.81 -16.93 -9.19
CA SER A 137 -0.81 -18.37 -9.44
C SER A 137 -2.26 -18.86 -9.63
N SER A 138 -2.50 -19.77 -10.58
CA SER A 138 -3.84 -20.25 -10.95
C SER A 138 -4.64 -20.94 -9.83
N ASN A 139 -4.08 -21.03 -8.62
CA ASN A 139 -4.79 -21.43 -7.42
C ASN A 139 -5.46 -20.20 -6.78
N HIS A 140 -6.76 -20.04 -7.03
CA HIS A 140 -7.62 -19.06 -6.36
C HIS A 140 -7.89 -19.44 -4.90
N GLU A 141 -6.84 -19.75 -4.14
CA GLU A 141 -6.95 -19.96 -2.70
C GLU A 141 -7.32 -18.63 -2.02
N PRO A 142 -8.18 -18.69 -1.00
CA PRO A 142 -8.54 -17.50 -0.24
C PRO A 142 -7.30 -16.94 0.49
N LEU A 143 -7.33 -15.65 0.82
CA LEU A 143 -6.22 -14.98 1.50
C LEU A 143 -6.10 -15.47 2.94
N ASP A 144 -5.33 -16.54 3.17
CA ASP A 144 -5.08 -17.06 4.51
C ASP A 144 -4.04 -16.20 5.25
N LEU A 145 -4.52 -15.51 6.28
CA LEU A 145 -3.82 -14.59 7.17
C LEU A 145 -3.70 -15.19 8.59
N SER A 146 -3.79 -16.52 8.73
CA SER A 146 -3.59 -17.24 9.99
C SER A 146 -2.18 -17.03 10.58
N ASP A 147 -2.00 -17.33 11.87
CA ASP A 147 -0.69 -17.20 12.54
C ASP A 147 0.34 -18.11 11.89
N GLU A 148 -0.08 -19.32 11.50
CA GLU A 148 0.75 -20.31 10.83
C GLU A 148 1.24 -19.77 9.49
N THR A 149 0.32 -19.40 8.59
CA THR A 149 0.68 -18.91 7.25
C THR A 149 1.52 -17.64 7.27
N LEU A 150 1.19 -16.67 8.12
CA LEU A 150 2.02 -15.47 8.25
C LEU A 150 3.40 -15.77 8.84
N THR A 151 3.49 -16.65 9.83
CA THR A 151 4.78 -17.03 10.42
C THR A 151 5.65 -17.76 9.41
N ASP A 152 5.07 -18.65 8.60
CA ASP A 152 5.78 -19.40 7.57
C ASP A 152 6.27 -18.50 6.44
N ILE A 153 5.45 -17.53 6.02
CA ILE A 153 5.86 -16.46 5.10
C ILE A 153 7.10 -15.76 5.68
N LEU A 154 7.00 -15.21 6.89
CA LEU A 154 8.10 -14.43 7.48
C LEU A 154 9.37 -15.25 7.69
N ARG A 155 9.25 -16.52 8.12
CA ARG A 155 10.40 -17.41 8.32
C ARG A 155 11.07 -17.84 7.01
N SER A 156 10.39 -17.68 5.88
CA SER A 156 10.94 -17.94 4.54
C SER A 156 11.75 -16.76 3.98
N LEU A 157 11.77 -15.62 4.69
CA LEU A 157 12.58 -14.47 4.29
C LEU A 157 14.07 -14.75 4.53
N GLU A 158 14.82 -14.79 3.43
CA GLU A 158 16.28 -14.75 3.42
C GLU A 158 16.75 -13.34 3.07
N TYR A 159 17.78 -12.86 3.75
CA TYR A 159 18.38 -11.55 3.50
C TYR A 159 19.51 -11.63 2.47
N THR A 160 19.95 -10.47 1.98
CA THR A 160 21.06 -10.32 1.01
C THR A 160 22.39 -10.88 1.51
N ASP A 161 22.61 -10.95 2.82
CA ASP A 161 23.79 -11.54 3.45
C ASP A 161 23.66 -13.04 3.72
N GLY A 162 22.54 -13.66 3.33
CA GLY A 162 22.23 -15.07 3.54
C GLY A 162 21.73 -15.42 4.94
N SER A 163 21.63 -14.45 5.86
CA SER A 163 20.92 -14.65 7.11
C SER A 163 19.40 -14.71 6.87
N THR A 164 18.65 -15.19 7.86
CA THR A 164 17.19 -15.37 7.75
C THR A 164 16.48 -14.52 8.80
N PHE A 165 15.18 -14.27 8.60
CA PHE A 165 14.35 -13.62 9.60
C PHE A 165 14.44 -14.33 10.97
N ASP A 166 14.81 -13.58 12.00
CA ASP A 166 15.18 -14.13 13.32
C ASP A 166 14.51 -13.43 14.52
N TYR A 167 13.43 -12.68 14.29
CA TYR A 167 12.68 -12.08 15.39
C TYR A 167 12.10 -13.15 16.33
N ALA A 168 12.17 -12.85 17.64
CA ALA A 168 11.57 -13.69 18.66
C ALA A 168 10.08 -13.93 18.39
N ASP A 169 9.57 -15.13 18.66
CA ASP A 169 8.18 -15.53 18.39
C ASP A 169 7.14 -14.55 18.94
N SER A 170 7.43 -13.92 20.10
CA SER A 170 6.53 -12.92 20.70
C SER A 170 6.45 -11.62 19.89
N THR A 171 7.53 -11.21 19.24
CA THR A 171 7.58 -10.06 18.33
C THR A 171 6.89 -10.41 17.01
N THR A 172 7.17 -11.59 16.45
CA THR A 172 6.53 -12.10 15.24
C THR A 172 5.02 -12.16 15.39
N ARG A 173 4.51 -12.73 16.50
CA ARG A 173 3.06 -12.78 16.76
C ARG A 173 2.43 -11.38 16.83
N ARG A 174 3.06 -10.44 17.54
CA ARG A 174 2.57 -9.04 17.60
C ARG A 174 2.59 -8.37 16.23
N TRP A 175 3.55 -8.72 15.38
CA TRP A 175 3.61 -8.21 14.02
C TRP A 175 2.45 -8.79 13.20
N CYS A 176 2.17 -10.10 13.30
CA CYS A 176 1.02 -10.74 12.66
C CYS A 176 -0.30 -10.10 13.09
N ASP A 177 -0.47 -9.78 14.37
CA ASP A 177 -1.64 -9.06 14.88
C ASP A 177 -1.77 -7.66 14.26
N GLY A 178 -0.65 -6.92 14.18
CA GLY A 178 -0.58 -5.62 13.51
C GLY A 178 -0.94 -5.71 12.03
N PHE A 179 -0.43 -6.72 11.33
CA PHE A 179 -0.71 -6.98 9.92
C PHE A 179 -2.19 -7.26 9.68
N ARG A 180 -2.81 -8.14 10.47
CA ARG A 180 -4.25 -8.37 10.40
C ARG A 180 -5.08 -7.13 10.74
N SER A 181 -4.60 -6.27 11.64
CA SER A 181 -5.27 -5.01 11.92
C SER A 181 -5.33 -4.14 10.67
N VAL A 182 -4.22 -4.02 9.94
CA VAL A 182 -4.18 -3.29 8.66
C VAL A 182 -5.09 -3.94 7.63
N MET A 183 -5.06 -5.27 7.49
CA MET A 183 -5.94 -6.00 6.57
C MET A 183 -7.43 -5.76 6.86
N ARG A 184 -7.82 -5.53 8.12
CA ARG A 184 -9.19 -5.12 8.46
C ARG A 184 -9.49 -3.68 8.10
N GLU A 185 -8.54 -2.77 8.32
CA GLU A 185 -8.70 -1.35 7.97
C GLU A 185 -8.93 -1.15 6.46
N ILE A 186 -8.30 -1.99 5.62
CA ILE A 186 -8.47 -1.96 4.16
C ILE A 186 -9.58 -2.88 3.62
N ASP A 187 -10.33 -3.55 4.50
CA ASP A 187 -11.48 -4.43 4.19
C ASP A 187 -11.13 -5.79 3.55
N VAL A 188 -9.88 -6.25 3.69
CA VAL A 188 -9.49 -7.63 3.31
C VAL A 188 -10.07 -8.64 4.30
N LEU A 189 -10.06 -8.30 5.60
CA LEU A 189 -10.66 -9.09 6.67
C LEU A 189 -11.91 -8.36 7.21
N GLY A 190 -13.05 -9.04 7.25
CA GLY A 190 -14.30 -8.44 7.75
C GLY A 190 -14.42 -8.45 9.27
N GLY A 191 -14.26 -9.63 9.88
CA GLY A 191 -14.43 -9.86 11.30
C GLY A 191 -13.16 -9.68 12.14
N ARG A 192 -13.35 -9.37 13.43
CA ARG A 192 -12.24 -9.16 14.39
C ARG A 192 -11.38 -10.41 14.61
N GLN A 193 -11.96 -11.61 14.43
CA GLN A 193 -11.25 -12.89 14.60
C GLN A 193 -11.02 -13.59 13.27
N ASP A 194 -11.44 -12.99 12.16
CA ASP A 194 -11.28 -13.59 10.84
C ASP A 194 -9.78 -13.62 10.51
N VAL A 195 -9.39 -14.74 9.95
CA VAL A 195 -8.04 -15.01 9.43
C VAL A 195 -8.05 -15.38 7.95
N VAL A 196 -9.23 -15.52 7.35
CA VAL A 196 -9.38 -15.77 5.92
C VAL A 196 -10.02 -14.55 5.30
N GLY A 197 -9.30 -13.92 4.37
CA GLY A 197 -9.72 -12.68 3.72
C GLY A 197 -10.22 -12.86 2.30
N SER A 198 -10.75 -11.77 1.76
CA SER A 198 -11.22 -11.64 0.39
C SER A 198 -10.72 -10.34 -0.23
N PRO A 199 -10.64 -10.22 -1.57
CA PRO A 199 -10.34 -8.96 -2.22
C PRO A 199 -11.28 -7.83 -1.74
N PRO A 200 -10.74 -6.70 -1.27
CA PRO A 200 -11.55 -5.62 -0.71
C PRO A 200 -12.32 -4.87 -1.81
N ALA A 201 -13.44 -4.25 -1.46
CA ALA A 201 -14.06 -3.28 -2.34
C ALA A 201 -13.16 -2.03 -2.46
N THR A 202 -12.87 -1.61 -3.68
CA THR A 202 -12.00 -0.45 -3.95
C THR A 202 -12.84 0.70 -4.52
N GLY A 203 -12.88 1.83 -3.82
CA GLY A 203 -13.50 3.08 -4.28
C GLY A 203 -12.77 3.74 -5.45
N ILE A 204 -13.26 4.88 -5.94
CA ILE A 204 -12.64 5.56 -7.10
C ILE A 204 -11.25 6.12 -6.76
N ILE A 205 -11.12 6.83 -5.65
CA ILE A 205 -9.83 7.44 -5.27
C ILE A 205 -8.71 6.41 -5.03
N PRO A 206 -8.88 5.36 -4.19
CA PRO A 206 -7.84 4.34 -4.03
C PRO A 206 -7.56 3.60 -5.35
N LEU A 207 -8.56 3.42 -6.22
CA LEU A 207 -8.34 2.89 -7.57
C LEU A 207 -7.40 3.79 -8.39
N LEU A 208 -7.68 5.09 -8.47
CA LEU A 208 -6.84 6.04 -9.22
C LEU A 208 -5.41 6.09 -8.66
N VAL A 209 -5.26 6.08 -7.33
CA VAL A 209 -3.94 6.03 -6.70
C VAL A 209 -3.21 4.73 -7.03
N SER A 210 -3.89 3.58 -6.97
CA SER A 210 -3.31 2.27 -7.30
C SER A 210 -2.91 2.15 -8.77
N LEU A 211 -3.71 2.67 -9.71
CA LEU A 211 -3.35 2.70 -11.12
C LEU A 211 -2.17 3.64 -11.38
N GLY A 212 -2.18 4.82 -10.77
CA GLY A 212 -1.07 5.76 -10.89
C GLY A 212 0.22 5.17 -10.36
N TYR A 213 0.17 4.53 -9.20
CA TYR A 213 1.31 3.81 -8.65
C TYR A 213 1.79 2.70 -9.59
N SER A 214 0.87 1.91 -10.15
CA SER A 214 1.20 0.84 -11.10
C SER A 214 1.88 1.37 -12.37
N TYR A 215 1.41 2.50 -12.88
CA TYR A 215 1.95 3.16 -14.07
C TYR A 215 3.36 3.70 -13.83
N GLU A 216 3.59 4.35 -12.68
CA GLU A 216 4.88 4.97 -12.34
C GLU A 216 5.96 3.94 -11.97
N VAL A 217 5.60 2.84 -11.30
CA VAL A 217 6.57 1.77 -10.96
C VAL A 217 6.73 0.73 -12.08
N GLY A 218 5.75 0.64 -12.97
CA GLY A 218 5.72 -0.30 -14.07
C GLY A 218 6.53 0.18 -15.26
N SER A 219 7.02 -0.77 -16.05
CA SER A 219 7.53 -0.51 -17.39
C SER A 219 6.38 -0.59 -18.41
N ASP A 220 6.72 -0.59 -19.70
CA ASP A 220 5.83 -1.08 -20.75
C ASP A 220 5.22 -2.43 -20.33
N GLY A 221 3.89 -2.57 -20.48
CA GLY A 221 3.15 -3.77 -20.06
C GLY A 221 2.64 -3.78 -18.62
N TRP A 222 2.72 -2.65 -17.87
CA TRP A 222 2.23 -2.59 -16.49
C TRP A 222 0.76 -3.04 -16.31
N VAL A 223 -0.08 -2.91 -17.35
CA VAL A 223 -1.48 -3.33 -17.35
C VAL A 223 -1.67 -4.85 -17.19
N ASP A 224 -0.67 -5.64 -17.55
CA ASP A 224 -0.65 -7.10 -17.40
C ASP A 224 -0.28 -7.52 -15.96
N SER A 225 0.22 -6.58 -15.15
CA SER A 225 0.49 -6.81 -13.73
C SER A 225 0.44 -5.49 -12.93
N PRO A 226 -0.75 -4.87 -12.79
CA PRO A 226 -0.91 -3.58 -12.15
C PRO A 226 -0.58 -3.70 -10.66
N ARG A 227 0.66 -3.35 -10.27
CA ARG A 227 1.21 -3.59 -8.93
C ARG A 227 0.34 -3.02 -7.81
N GLY A 228 -0.22 -1.83 -8.01
CA GLY A 228 -1.09 -1.19 -7.03
C GLY A 228 -2.44 -1.90 -6.85
N LEU A 229 -2.97 -2.56 -7.90
CA LEU A 229 -4.16 -3.41 -7.78
C LEU A 229 -3.81 -4.75 -7.11
N LEU A 230 -2.65 -5.32 -7.44
CA LEU A 230 -2.13 -6.53 -6.80
C LEU A 230 -1.88 -6.32 -5.30
N TYR A 231 -1.33 -5.17 -4.91
CA TYR A 231 -1.16 -4.79 -3.50
C TYR A 231 -2.50 -4.63 -2.77
N LEU A 232 -3.55 -4.20 -3.47
CA LEU A 232 -4.94 -4.21 -2.98
C LEU A 232 -5.63 -5.57 -3.18
N PHE A 233 -4.88 -6.63 -3.43
CA PHE A 233 -5.36 -8.00 -3.59
C PHE A 233 -6.44 -8.19 -4.66
N GLN A 234 -6.47 -7.33 -5.68
CA GLN A 234 -7.49 -7.40 -6.72
C GLN A 234 -7.15 -8.50 -7.73
N PRO A 235 -8.08 -9.45 -7.97
CA PRO A 235 -7.84 -10.55 -8.90
C PRO A 235 -7.86 -10.06 -10.35
N GLU A 236 -7.08 -10.73 -11.20
CA GLU A 236 -6.92 -10.42 -12.63
C GLU A 236 -8.26 -10.29 -13.37
N GLY A 237 -9.21 -11.19 -13.09
CA GLY A 237 -10.54 -11.19 -13.71
C GLY A 237 -11.37 -9.92 -13.50
N ARG A 238 -10.92 -8.98 -12.64
CA ARG A 238 -11.57 -7.69 -12.40
C ARG A 238 -10.79 -6.49 -12.93
N TRP A 239 -9.57 -6.64 -13.45
CA TRP A 239 -8.76 -5.48 -13.83
C TRP A 239 -9.39 -4.64 -14.94
N ASN A 240 -10.01 -5.27 -15.94
CA ASN A 240 -10.74 -4.54 -16.99
C ASN A 240 -11.89 -3.68 -16.43
N GLU A 241 -12.62 -4.18 -15.43
CA GLU A 241 -13.66 -3.41 -14.72
C GLU A 241 -13.06 -2.17 -14.07
N PHE A 242 -11.87 -2.30 -13.46
CA PHE A 242 -11.17 -1.20 -12.82
C PHE A 242 -10.63 -0.18 -13.82
N PHE A 243 -10.09 -0.62 -14.96
CA PHE A 243 -9.64 0.25 -16.03
C PHE A 243 -10.80 1.08 -16.61
N ASP A 244 -11.94 0.42 -16.92
CA ASP A 244 -13.14 1.09 -17.40
C ASP A 244 -13.68 2.12 -16.39
N ARG A 245 -13.64 1.78 -15.09
CA ARG A 245 -14.04 2.70 -14.02
C ARG A 245 -13.13 3.91 -13.93
N ALA A 246 -11.82 3.76 -14.13
CA ALA A 246 -10.87 4.86 -14.12
C ALA A 246 -11.09 5.80 -15.31
N VAL A 247 -11.34 5.27 -16.50
CA VAL A 247 -11.60 6.08 -17.70
C VAL A 247 -12.87 6.94 -17.57
N ARG A 248 -13.87 6.49 -16.80
CA ARG A 248 -15.09 7.29 -16.51
C ARG A 248 -14.86 8.50 -15.61
N THR A 249 -13.66 8.70 -15.09
CA THR A 249 -13.32 9.84 -14.21
C THR A 249 -12.61 10.97 -14.93
N ASP A 250 -12.38 10.85 -16.24
CA ASP A 250 -11.56 11.76 -17.06
C ASP A 250 -10.11 11.93 -16.58
N ALA A 251 -9.66 11.19 -15.55
CA ALA A 251 -8.26 11.17 -15.11
C ALA A 251 -7.40 10.21 -15.95
N TRP A 252 -8.04 9.25 -16.63
CA TRP A 252 -7.40 8.20 -17.42
C TRP A 252 -8.11 8.00 -18.75
N THR A 253 -7.38 7.50 -19.73
CA THR A 253 -7.88 7.30 -21.08
C THR A 253 -7.25 6.10 -21.77
N PHE A 254 -7.98 5.54 -22.73
CA PHE A 254 -7.44 4.52 -23.61
C PHE A 254 -6.90 5.18 -24.89
N VAL A 255 -5.61 5.00 -25.16
CA VAL A 255 -4.92 5.54 -26.33
C VAL A 255 -4.43 4.38 -27.18
N GLU A 256 -4.79 4.38 -28.47
CA GLU A 256 -4.25 3.42 -29.43
C GLU A 256 -2.85 3.87 -29.87
N LEU A 257 -1.83 3.06 -29.57
CA LEU A 257 -0.44 3.31 -29.91
C LEU A 257 0.14 2.08 -30.61
N HIS A 258 0.61 2.26 -31.84
CA HIS A 258 1.20 1.18 -32.65
C HIS A 258 0.29 -0.05 -32.85
N GLY A 259 -1.03 0.11 -32.75
CA GLY A 259 -2.02 -0.97 -32.87
C GLY A 259 -2.39 -1.64 -31.55
N ASP A 260 -1.79 -1.20 -30.43
CA ASP A 260 -2.10 -1.68 -29.09
C ASP A 260 -2.86 -0.60 -28.30
N LEU A 261 -3.95 -0.99 -27.63
CA LEU A 261 -4.71 -0.10 -26.77
C LEU A 261 -4.01 0.01 -25.41
N GLN A 262 -3.55 1.21 -25.07
CA GLN A 262 -2.84 1.48 -23.81
C GLN A 262 -3.66 2.38 -22.89
N LEU A 263 -3.72 2.03 -21.61
CA LEU A 263 -4.31 2.87 -20.57
C LEU A 263 -3.27 3.89 -20.06
N ARG A 264 -3.58 5.18 -20.09
CA ARG A 264 -2.66 6.26 -19.69
C ARG A 264 -3.38 7.38 -18.92
N PRO A 265 -2.68 8.14 -18.06
CA PRO A 265 -3.24 9.35 -17.47
C PRO A 265 -3.45 10.43 -18.55
N GLU A 266 -4.48 11.27 -18.39
CA GLU A 266 -4.76 12.39 -19.32
C GLU A 266 -3.74 13.55 -19.20
N GLY A 267 -3.16 13.73 -18.00
CA GLY A 267 -2.07 14.67 -17.72
C GLY A 267 -0.89 13.96 -17.08
N THR A 268 -0.34 14.53 -16.01
CA THR A 268 0.48 13.76 -15.07
C THR A 268 -0.39 12.81 -14.24
N THR A 269 0.23 11.76 -13.72
CA THR A 269 -0.42 10.65 -12.99
C THR A 269 -1.36 11.09 -11.86
N TYR A 270 -1.09 12.24 -11.23
CA TYR A 270 -1.85 12.75 -10.09
C TYR A 270 -2.43 14.16 -10.31
N ASP A 271 -2.49 14.66 -11.54
CA ASP A 271 -3.04 16.00 -11.82
C ASP A 271 -4.50 16.15 -11.36
N TRP A 272 -5.26 15.06 -11.41
CA TRP A 272 -6.65 15.00 -10.95
C TRP A 272 -6.84 15.37 -9.47
N VAL A 273 -5.78 15.32 -8.65
CA VAL A 273 -5.82 15.68 -7.21
C VAL A 273 -5.99 17.18 -7.00
N THR A 274 -5.46 18.00 -7.90
CA THR A 274 -5.39 19.46 -7.73
C THR A 274 -6.40 20.23 -8.56
N GLY A 275 -7.19 19.55 -9.39
CA GLY A 275 -8.34 20.16 -10.08
C GLY A 275 -8.01 21.48 -10.79
N GLY A 276 -7.06 21.48 -11.71
CA GLY A 276 -7.00 22.48 -12.79
C GLY A 276 -6.89 23.96 -12.40
N ASP A 277 -6.10 24.32 -11.38
CA ASP A 277 -5.64 25.71 -11.22
C ASP A 277 -4.31 25.92 -11.99
N VAL A 278 -4.45 26.26 -13.28
CA VAL A 278 -3.47 27.07 -14.04
C VAL A 278 -4.12 28.38 -14.43
#